data_AF-A0A7S3TMF5-F1
#
_entry.id   AF-A0A7S3TMF5-F1
#
_cell.length_a   1.000
_cell.length_b   1.000
_cell.length_c   1.000
_cell.angle_alpha   90.00
_cell.angle_beta   90.00
_cell.angle_gamma   90.00
#
_symmetry.space_group_name_H-M   'P 1'
#
loop_
_entity.id
_entity.type
_entity.pdbx_description
1 polymer ?
#
loop_
_entity_poly.entity_id
_entity_poly.type
_entity_poly.pdbx_seq_one_letter_code
_entity_poly.pdbx_strand_id
1 'polypeptide(L)'
;GGQCTVPMGNQAMIFRETATEEELPRYDGHHVAIYIGDPAKGDTAASFTEMYKRCKAAGLVYNNPRFPNLVYDTLEDALRLGEFRVLDLVDPETGKVVYRLEHEIRSLEHHGFSCKALVKRPGSNSNL
;
A
#
# COMPACT_ATOMS: atom_id res chain seq x y z
N GLY A 1 -12.92 -5.51 22.56
CA GLY A 1 -13.21 -5.55 21.12
C GLY A 1 -12.46 -6.70 20.49
N GLY A 2 -12.98 -7.20 19.37
CA GLY A 2 -12.27 -8.14 18.51
C GLY A 2 -10.97 -7.54 17.93
N GLN A 3 -10.11 -8.42 17.43
CA GLN A 3 -8.88 -8.05 16.74
C GLN A 3 -8.76 -8.87 15.46
N CYS A 4 -8.34 -8.21 14.38
CA CYS A 4 -8.00 -8.84 13.11
C CYS A 4 -6.56 -8.47 12.73
N THR A 5 -5.77 -9.47 12.38
CA THR A 5 -4.41 -9.26 11.84
C THR A 5 -4.43 -9.56 10.35
N VAL A 6 -4.01 -8.59 9.55
CA VAL A 6 -3.86 -8.71 8.09
C VAL A 6 -2.36 -8.82 7.77
N PRO A 7 -1.84 -10.04 7.54
CA PRO A 7 -0.44 -10.23 7.17
C PRO A 7 -0.19 -9.91 5.69
N MET A 8 0.95 -9.29 5.40
CA MET A 8 1.42 -8.92 4.07
C MET A 8 2.92 -9.27 3.98
N GLY A 9 3.21 -10.55 3.81
CA GLY A 9 4.57 -11.07 3.91
C GLY A 9 5.13 -10.85 5.32
N ASN A 10 6.22 -10.10 5.42
CA ASN A 10 6.87 -9.78 6.70
C ASN A 10 6.33 -8.50 7.37
N GLN A 11 5.28 -7.90 6.81
CA GLN A 11 4.56 -6.76 7.39
C GLN A 11 3.18 -7.22 7.85
N ALA A 12 2.59 -6.53 8.82
CA ALA A 12 1.21 -6.79 9.22
C ALA A 12 0.53 -5.49 9.65
N MET A 13 -0.76 -5.38 9.31
CA MET A 13 -1.65 -4.40 9.93
C MET A 13 -2.53 -5.12 10.95
N ILE A 14 -2.67 -4.52 12.14
CA ILE A 14 -3.49 -5.06 13.22
C ILE A 14 -4.62 -4.09 13.46
N PHE A 15 -5.83 -4.53 13.19
CA PHE A 15 -7.05 -3.77 13.42
C PHE A 15 -7.67 -4.24 14.74
N ARG A 16 -7.96 -3.28 15.62
CA ARG A 16 -8.67 -3.52 16.87
C ARG A 16 -10.00 -2.78 16.81
N GLU A 17 -11.07 -3.50 17.14
CA GLU A 17 -12.41 -2.96 17.18
C GLU A 17 -12.56 -1.93 18.30
N THR A 18 -13.16 -0.78 17.97
CA THR A 18 -13.60 0.26 18.91
C THR A 18 -15.08 0.05 19.25
N ALA A 19 -15.51 0.52 20.41
CA ALA A 19 -16.91 0.36 20.82
C ALA A 19 -17.84 1.29 20.03
N THR A 20 -17.34 2.45 19.60
CA THR A 20 -18.09 3.41 18.78
C THR A 20 -17.18 4.08 17.73
N GLU A 21 -17.78 4.74 16.72
CA GLU A 21 -17.04 5.49 15.70
C GLU A 21 -16.38 6.76 16.29
N GLU A 22 -16.94 7.35 17.36
CA GLU A 22 -16.41 8.54 18.03
C GLU A 22 -15.07 8.31 18.75
N GLU A 23 -14.72 7.05 19.03
CA GLU A 23 -13.43 6.67 19.59
C GLU A 23 -12.28 6.76 18.56
N LEU A 24 -12.60 6.80 17.26
CA LEU A 24 -11.58 6.88 16.21
C LEU A 24 -11.01 8.31 16.13
N PRO A 25 -9.68 8.48 16.20
CA PRO A 25 -9.07 9.78 16.03
C PRO A 25 -9.36 10.30 14.62
N ARG A 26 -9.59 11.61 14.51
CA ARG A 26 -9.73 12.25 13.20
C ARG A 26 -8.43 12.11 12.42
N TYR A 27 -8.57 11.84 11.13
CA TYR A 27 -7.44 11.86 10.21
C TYR A 27 -6.76 13.24 10.23
N ASP A 28 -5.44 13.25 10.49
CA ASP A 28 -4.65 14.47 10.66
C ASP A 28 -3.65 14.73 9.51
N GLY A 29 -3.66 13.88 8.48
CA GLY A 29 -2.75 13.97 7.35
C GLY A 29 -1.54 13.03 7.40
N HIS A 30 -1.39 12.18 8.44
CA HIS A 30 -0.35 11.16 8.44
C HIS A 30 -0.59 10.07 7.39
N HIS A 31 0.44 9.30 7.06
CA HIS A 31 0.30 8.12 6.21
C HIS A 31 1.18 6.98 6.72
N VAL A 32 0.83 5.77 6.31
CA VAL A 32 1.68 4.59 6.48
C VAL A 32 2.19 4.13 5.12
N ALA A 33 3.46 3.76 5.06
CA ALA A 33 4.04 3.16 3.85
C ALA A 33 3.87 1.64 3.90
N ILE A 34 3.33 1.05 2.83
CA ILE A 34 3.17 -0.40 2.68
C ILE A 34 3.90 -0.85 1.43
N TYR A 35 4.86 -1.75 1.60
CA TYR A 35 5.60 -2.32 0.47
C TYR A 35 4.91 -3.59 -0.06
N ILE A 36 4.68 -3.63 -1.37
CA ILE A 36 4.03 -4.74 -2.07
C ILE A 36 5.02 -5.39 -3.05
N GLY A 37 5.22 -6.69 -2.88
CA GLY A 37 6.09 -7.52 -3.71
C GLY A 37 6.59 -8.76 -2.95
N ASP A 38 7.30 -9.63 -3.65
CA ASP A 38 7.92 -10.83 -3.10
C ASP A 38 9.40 -10.86 -3.50
N PRO A 39 10.30 -10.34 -2.65
CA PRO A 39 11.72 -10.23 -2.99
C PRO A 39 12.39 -11.60 -3.16
N ALA A 40 11.86 -12.65 -2.52
CA ALA A 40 12.38 -14.02 -2.63
C ALA A 40 12.04 -14.66 -3.98
N LYS A 41 10.96 -14.20 -4.63
CA LYS A 41 10.57 -14.60 -5.99
C LYS A 41 11.03 -13.61 -7.07
N GLY A 42 11.72 -12.54 -6.69
CA GLY A 42 12.11 -11.47 -7.62
C GLY A 42 10.94 -10.62 -8.10
N ASP A 43 9.79 -10.66 -7.42
CA ASP A 43 8.66 -9.78 -7.70
C ASP A 43 8.90 -8.42 -7.05
N THR A 44 9.43 -7.49 -7.84
CA THR A 44 9.73 -6.12 -7.40
C THR A 44 8.62 -5.12 -7.69
N ALA A 45 7.76 -5.41 -8.68
CA ALA A 45 6.73 -4.49 -9.16
C ALA A 45 5.46 -5.15 -9.73
N ALA A 46 5.41 -6.48 -9.90
CA ALA A 46 4.25 -7.14 -10.52
C ALA A 46 3.06 -7.14 -9.57
N SER A 47 3.25 -7.49 -8.29
CA SER A 47 2.17 -7.39 -7.29
C SER A 47 1.71 -5.95 -7.08
N PHE A 48 2.64 -4.97 -7.13
CA PHE A 48 2.31 -3.55 -7.07
C PHE A 48 1.41 -3.13 -8.24
N THR A 49 1.72 -3.57 -9.46
CA THR A 49 0.94 -3.31 -10.68
C THR A 49 -0.49 -3.83 -10.55
N GLU A 50 -0.66 -5.07 -10.11
CA GLU A 50 -1.98 -5.67 -9.94
C GLU A 50 -2.79 -5.00 -8.82
N MET A 51 -2.12 -4.59 -7.74
CA MET A 51 -2.76 -3.84 -6.67
C MET A 51 -3.26 -2.47 -7.17
N TYR A 52 -2.43 -1.73 -7.91
CA TYR A 52 -2.84 -0.45 -8.51
C TYR A 52 -4.07 -0.63 -9.40
N LYS A 53 -4.07 -1.63 -10.29
CA LYS A 53 -5.22 -1.90 -11.20
C LYS A 53 -6.51 -2.14 -10.42
N ARG A 54 -6.45 -2.95 -9.34
CA ARG A 54 -7.61 -3.23 -8.48
C ARG A 54 -8.10 -1.98 -7.77
N CYS A 55 -7.20 -1.21 -7.15
CA CYS A 55 -7.56 0.05 -6.49
C CYS A 55 -8.13 1.07 -7.47
N LYS A 56 -7.56 1.18 -8.68
CA LYS A 56 -8.06 2.09 -9.72
C LYS A 56 -9.45 1.69 -10.20
N ALA A 57 -9.67 0.40 -10.45
CA ALA A 57 -10.99 -0.13 -10.82
C ALA A 57 -12.04 0.10 -9.73
N ALA A 58 -11.62 0.08 -8.46
CA ALA A 58 -12.48 0.38 -7.30
C ALA A 58 -12.63 1.88 -7.00
N GLY A 59 -11.97 2.78 -7.75
CA GLY A 59 -12.02 4.22 -7.49
C GLY A 59 -11.30 4.67 -6.20
N LEU A 60 -10.36 3.87 -5.69
CA LEU A 60 -9.70 4.11 -4.41
C LEU A 60 -8.38 4.90 -4.52
N VAL A 61 -7.83 5.05 -5.73
CA VAL A 61 -6.59 5.79 -5.94
C VAL A 61 -6.80 7.27 -5.62
N TYR A 62 -5.92 7.83 -4.79
CA TYR A 62 -6.03 9.17 -4.25
C TYR A 62 -4.81 10.01 -4.64
N ASN A 63 -5.04 11.18 -5.25
CA ASN A 63 -4.02 12.19 -5.47
C ASN A 63 -4.08 13.19 -4.31
N ASN A 64 -3.09 13.17 -3.42
CA ASN A 64 -3.07 14.03 -2.24
C ASN A 64 -2.78 15.50 -2.67
N PRO A 65 -3.71 16.45 -2.45
CA PRO A 65 -3.51 17.86 -2.84
C PRO A 65 -2.33 18.53 -2.15
N ARG A 66 -1.84 17.99 -1.02
CA ARG A 66 -0.62 18.44 -0.35
C ARG A 66 0.64 18.24 -1.21
N PHE A 67 0.61 17.26 -2.12
CA PHE A 67 1.73 16.90 -3.00
C PHE A 67 1.28 16.98 -4.46
N PRO A 68 1.06 18.19 -5.01
CA PRO A 68 0.46 18.35 -6.35
C PRO A 68 1.31 17.76 -7.49
N ASN A 69 2.59 17.49 -7.25
CA ASN A 69 3.49 16.87 -8.22
C ASN A 69 3.45 15.33 -8.18
N LEU A 70 2.75 14.74 -7.21
CA LEU A 70 2.57 13.30 -7.06
C LEU A 70 1.15 12.95 -7.49
N VAL A 71 1.02 12.60 -8.77
CA VAL A 71 -0.24 12.23 -9.42
C VAL A 71 -0.14 10.77 -9.83
N TYR A 72 -1.24 10.02 -9.64
CA TYR A 72 -1.33 8.59 -9.89
C TYR A 72 -2.54 8.26 -10.76
N ASP A 73 -2.82 9.11 -11.75
CA ASP A 73 -4.02 8.96 -12.58
C ASP A 73 -3.94 7.72 -13.48
N THR A 74 -2.73 7.36 -13.89
CA THR A 74 -2.45 6.20 -14.74
C THR A 74 -1.54 5.18 -14.06
N LEU A 75 -1.56 3.94 -14.56
CA LEU A 75 -0.59 2.93 -14.12
C LEU A 75 0.85 3.38 -14.44
N GLU A 76 1.05 4.09 -15.54
CA GLU A 76 2.35 4.64 -15.92
C GLU A 76 2.87 5.62 -14.86
N ASP A 77 2.02 6.50 -14.33
CA ASP A 77 2.40 7.42 -13.26
C ASP A 77 2.82 6.67 -11.99
N ALA A 78 2.01 5.71 -11.56
CA ALA A 78 2.28 4.92 -10.36
C ALA A 78 3.59 4.10 -10.50
N LEU A 79 3.84 3.52 -11.68
CA LEU A 79 5.08 2.79 -11.97
C LEU A 79 6.29 3.72 -12.00
N ARG A 80 6.17 4.88 -12.67
CA ARG A 80 7.24 5.88 -12.75
C ARG A 80 7.66 6.39 -11.37
N LEU A 81 6.70 6.58 -10.47
CA LEU A 81 6.96 7.01 -9.08
C LEU A 81 7.33 5.84 -8.16
N GLY A 82 6.99 4.61 -8.53
CA GLY A 82 7.12 3.43 -7.68
C GLY A 82 6.17 3.43 -6.48
N GLU A 83 5.14 4.27 -6.50
CA GLU A 83 4.16 4.42 -5.43
C GLU A 83 2.81 4.91 -5.95
N PHE A 84 1.77 4.70 -5.16
CA PHE A 84 0.48 5.40 -5.26
C PHE A 84 -0.17 5.48 -3.87
N ARG A 85 -1.24 6.27 -3.74
CA ARG A 85 -1.91 6.47 -2.45
C ARG A 85 -3.37 6.02 -2.48
N VAL A 86 -3.84 5.53 -1.33
CA VAL A 86 -5.26 5.25 -1.04
C VAL A 86 -5.60 5.93 0.28
N LEU A 87 -6.71 6.68 0.34
CA LEU A 87 -7.08 7.44 1.54
C LEU A 87 -8.06 6.70 2.45
N ASP A 88 -9.02 6.01 1.86
CA ASP A 88 -10.15 5.44 2.58
C ASP A 88 -10.08 3.91 2.54
N LEU A 89 -10.22 3.28 3.71
CA LEU A 89 -10.59 1.89 3.82
C LEU A 89 -12.10 1.81 3.66
N VAL A 90 -12.55 0.96 2.74
CA VAL A 90 -13.96 0.78 2.43
C VAL A 90 -14.39 -0.64 2.70
N ASP A 91 -15.65 -0.80 3.10
CA ASP A 91 -16.33 -2.08 3.05
C ASP A 91 -16.50 -2.48 1.55
N PRO A 92 -15.97 -3.63 1.13
CA PRO A 92 -16.02 -4.04 -0.28
C PRO A 92 -17.42 -4.39 -0.77
N GLU A 93 -18.37 -4.72 0.11
CA GLU A 93 -19.74 -5.06 -0.28
C GLU A 93 -20.60 -3.80 -0.45
N THR A 94 -20.42 -2.81 0.43
CA THR A 94 -21.27 -1.62 0.48
C THR A 94 -20.62 -0.36 -0.10
N GLY A 95 -19.29 -0.34 -0.21
CA GLY A 95 -18.51 0.85 -0.56
C GLY A 95 -18.45 1.91 0.56
N LYS A 96 -19.02 1.65 1.75
CA LYS A 96 -18.98 2.58 2.88
C LYS A 96 -17.53 2.74 3.35
N VAL A 97 -17.10 3.97 3.56
CA VAL A 97 -15.81 4.26 4.25
C VAL A 97 -15.92 3.78 5.70
N VAL A 98 -15.06 2.83 6.08
CA VAL A 98 -14.97 2.30 7.45
C VAL A 98 -13.89 2.99 8.26
N TYR A 99 -12.84 3.48 7.61
CA TYR A 99 -11.77 4.22 8.27
C TYR A 99 -11.00 5.08 7.27
N ARG A 100 -10.54 6.27 7.70
CA ARG A 100 -9.73 7.17 6.88
C ARG A 100 -8.30 7.22 7.39
N LEU A 101 -7.38 6.72 6.58
CA LEU A 101 -5.95 6.74 6.81
C LEU A 101 -5.26 6.63 5.46
N GLU A 102 -4.36 7.55 5.16
CA GLU A 102 -3.60 7.47 3.93
C GLU A 102 -2.61 6.30 3.97
N HIS A 103 -2.72 5.41 2.99
CA HIS A 103 -1.82 4.32 2.73
C HIS A 103 -1.01 4.66 1.48
N GLU A 104 0.29 4.84 1.66
CA GLU A 104 1.25 5.01 0.58
C GLU A 104 1.76 3.62 0.17
N ILE A 105 1.16 3.09 -0.89
CA ILE A 105 1.46 1.76 -1.41
C ILE A 105 2.68 1.90 -2.32
N ARG A 106 3.73 1.13 -2.03
CA ARG A 106 5.03 1.22 -2.69
C ARG A 106 5.43 -0.11 -3.30
N SER A 107 6.06 -0.05 -4.47
CA SER A 107 6.78 -1.20 -5.02
C SER A 107 8.09 -1.44 -4.27
N LEU A 108 8.74 -2.59 -4.47
CA LEU A 108 10.09 -2.81 -3.93
C LEU A 108 11.15 -2.01 -4.70
N GLU A 109 10.80 -1.43 -5.84
CA GLU A 109 11.66 -0.57 -6.64
C GLU A 109 11.71 0.85 -6.12
N HIS A 110 10.70 1.27 -5.33
CA HIS A 110 10.65 2.59 -4.69
C HIS A 110 11.96 2.95 -3.99
N HIS A 111 12.42 4.19 -4.13
CA HIS A 111 13.71 4.66 -3.61
C HIS A 111 13.82 4.53 -2.08
N GLY A 112 12.69 4.65 -1.37
CA GLY A 112 12.60 4.48 0.09
C GLY A 112 12.61 3.03 0.59
N PHE A 113 12.58 2.02 -0.30
CA PHE A 113 12.67 0.63 0.14
C PHE A 113 14.09 0.33 0.64
N SER A 114 14.27 0.26 1.96
CA SER A 114 15.59 0.07 2.60
C SER A 114 16.15 -1.34 2.44
N CYS A 115 15.28 -2.33 2.26
CA CYS A 115 15.66 -3.74 2.19
C CYS A 115 16.07 -4.21 0.79
N LYS A 116 16.71 -3.36 -0.03
CA LYS A 116 17.15 -3.69 -1.41
C LYS A 116 17.99 -4.98 -1.48
N ALA A 117 18.76 -5.27 -0.43
CA ALA A 117 19.56 -6.49 -0.33
C ALA A 117 18.74 -7.79 -0.31
N LEU A 118 17.45 -7.73 0.03
CA LEU A 118 16.57 -8.90 0.03
C LEU A 118 16.10 -9.28 -1.39
N VAL A 119 16.17 -8.36 -2.35
CA VAL A 119 15.72 -8.60 -3.72
C VAL A 119 16.72 -9.53 -4.41
N LYS A 120 16.30 -10.78 -4.67
CA LYS A 120 17.11 -11.70 -5.48
C LYS A 120 17.25 -11.16 -6.89
N ARG A 121 18.49 -11.09 -7.39
CA ARG A 121 18.75 -10.74 -8.79
C ARG A 121 18.60 -11.99 -9.66
N PRO A 122 17.93 -11.94 -10.81
CA PRO A 122 17.95 -13.04 -11.76
C PRO A 122 19.40 -13.42 -12.08
N GLY A 123 19.80 -14.65 -11.78
CA GLY A 123 21.16 -15.16 -11.99
C GLY A 123 22.10 -15.14 -10.78
N SER A 124 21.68 -14.69 -9.59
CA SER A 124 22.49 -14.87 -8.38
C SER A 124 22.35 -16.29 -7.85
N ASN A 125 23.24 -17.19 -8.26
CA ASN A 125 23.47 -18.46 -7.54
C ASN A 125 24.10 -18.13 -6.18
N SER A 126 23.31 -18.13 -5.11
CA SER A 126 23.85 -18.14 -3.75
C SER A 126 24.16 -19.58 -3.36
N ASN A 127 25.39 -20.03 -3.60
CA ASN A 127 26.00 -21.10 -2.81
C ASN A 127 26.60 -20.43 -1.58
N LEU A 128 25.82 -20.35 -0.51
CA LEU A 128 26.29 -20.24 0.87
C LEU A 128 25.45 -21.19 1.72
#